data_AF-A0A1A2USQ3-F1
#
_entry.id   AF-A0A1A2USQ3-F1
#
_cell.length_a   1.000
_cell.length_b   1.000
_cell.length_c   1.000
_cell.angle_alpha   90.00
_cell.angle_beta   90.00
_cell.angle_gamma   90.00
#
_symmetry.space_group_name_H-M   'P 1'
#
loop_
_entity.id
_entity.type
_entity.pdbx_description
1 polymer ?
#
loop_
_entity_poly.entity_id
_entity_poly.type
_entity_poly.pdbx_seq_one_letter_code
_entity_poly.pdbx_strand_id
1 'polypeptide(L)'
;MKLRRWQVVGMAVAVAVSLFSLAGGRVPAARADGCPDVQLIFARGTAEPPGLGVAGDALLDALRPALGSRSVDAYPVNYPASYNFLQTADGANDARDHIAQMVDQCPATKLVLGGFSQGAAAVSMLAGVPPLGERIGNFGSAPALDPGLA
;
A
#
# COMPACT_ATOMS: atom_id res chain seq x y z
N MET A 1 53.18 -64.27 -10.30
CA MET A 1 52.69 -63.29 -11.29
C MET A 1 53.18 -61.89 -10.92
N LYS A 2 53.35 -61.05 -11.93
CA LYS A 2 54.16 -59.82 -12.04
C LYS A 2 53.87 -58.69 -11.02
N LEU A 3 54.91 -57.87 -10.83
CA LEU A 3 55.04 -56.68 -9.98
C LEU A 3 54.05 -55.54 -10.30
N ARG A 4 53.77 -54.68 -9.29
CA ARG A 4 54.13 -53.23 -9.35
C ARG A 4 53.88 -52.48 -8.04
N ARG A 5 54.97 -51.99 -7.43
CA ARG A 5 54.99 -50.83 -6.53
C ARG A 5 54.88 -49.56 -7.37
N TRP A 6 53.88 -48.71 -7.13
CA TRP A 6 53.89 -47.31 -7.57
C TRP A 6 53.42 -46.42 -6.41
N GLN A 7 54.37 -45.68 -5.82
CA GLN A 7 54.10 -44.50 -5.00
C GLN A 7 53.80 -43.35 -5.96
N VAL A 8 52.68 -42.63 -5.77
CA VAL A 8 52.54 -41.26 -6.27
C VAL A 8 51.96 -40.41 -5.16
N VAL A 9 52.70 -39.35 -4.90
CA VAL A 9 52.52 -38.28 -3.93
C VAL A 9 51.49 -37.27 -4.45
N GLY A 10 50.62 -36.79 -3.55
CA GLY A 10 50.18 -35.39 -3.46
C GLY A 10 49.24 -34.81 -4.52
N MET A 11 48.11 -34.25 -4.09
CA MET A 11 47.89 -32.79 -4.17
C MET A 11 46.69 -32.42 -3.28
N ALA A 12 46.94 -31.68 -2.20
CA ALA A 12 45.92 -31.01 -1.44
C ALA A 12 45.29 -29.92 -2.33
N VAL A 13 43.99 -30.00 -2.58
CA VAL A 13 43.25 -28.92 -3.24
C VAL A 13 42.90 -27.90 -2.15
N ALA A 14 43.60 -26.78 -2.15
CA ALA A 14 43.27 -25.63 -1.33
C ALA A 14 41.90 -25.09 -1.77
N VAL A 15 40.91 -25.17 -0.88
CA VAL A 15 39.64 -24.47 -1.05
C VAL A 15 39.90 -22.99 -0.80
N ALA A 16 39.97 -22.20 -1.88
CA ALA A 16 40.03 -20.76 -1.78
C ALA A 16 38.68 -20.26 -1.22
N VAL A 17 38.67 -19.83 0.03
CA VAL A 17 37.54 -19.11 0.64
C VAL A 17 37.58 -17.69 0.07
N SER A 18 36.75 -17.44 -0.94
CA SER A 18 36.52 -16.10 -1.47
C SER A 18 35.75 -15.29 -0.42
N LEU A 19 36.46 -14.52 0.38
CA LEU A 19 35.89 -13.49 1.26
C LEU A 19 35.34 -12.38 0.37
N PHE A 20 34.06 -12.48 0.00
CA PHE A 20 33.32 -11.36 -0.55
C PHE A 20 33.13 -10.34 0.57
N SER A 21 33.96 -9.30 0.56
CA SER A 21 33.80 -8.11 1.40
C SER A 21 32.42 -7.51 1.12
N LEU A 22 31.47 -7.70 2.04
CA LEU A 22 30.24 -6.92 2.10
C LEU A 22 30.61 -5.49 2.53
N ALA A 23 31.11 -4.71 1.57
CA ALA A 23 31.18 -3.27 1.72
C ALA A 23 29.74 -2.77 1.89
N GLY A 24 29.46 -2.20 3.06
CA GLY A 24 28.17 -1.58 3.43
C GLY A 24 27.86 -0.34 2.62
N GLY A 25 27.73 -0.49 1.30
CA GLY A 25 27.11 0.50 0.44
C GLY A 25 25.64 0.59 0.78
N ARG A 26 25.14 1.81 1.04
CA ARG A 26 23.71 2.09 0.98
C ARG A 26 23.26 1.75 -0.44
N VAL A 27 22.54 0.64 -0.59
CA VAL A 27 21.87 0.33 -1.84
C VAL A 27 20.91 1.48 -2.10
N PRO A 28 20.98 2.18 -3.25
CA PRO A 28 20.00 3.20 -3.56
C PRO A 28 18.62 2.55 -3.51
N ALA A 29 17.70 3.15 -2.74
CA ALA A 29 16.32 2.69 -2.71
C ALA A 29 15.81 2.70 -4.16
N ALA A 30 15.41 1.54 -4.65
CA ALA A 30 14.73 1.45 -5.94
C ALA A 30 13.49 2.33 -5.84
N ARG A 31 13.52 3.48 -6.49
CA ARG A 31 12.27 4.17 -6.85
C ARG A 31 11.74 3.37 -8.01
N ALA A 32 10.59 2.72 -7.84
CA ALA A 32 9.84 2.36 -9.03
C ALA A 32 9.56 3.69 -9.74
N ASP A 33 10.00 3.82 -10.99
CA ASP A 33 9.92 5.05 -11.80
C ASP A 33 8.46 5.53 -12.08
N GLY A 34 7.48 5.05 -11.31
CA GLY A 34 6.07 5.43 -11.35
C GLY A 34 5.38 5.60 -10.00
N CYS A 35 6.09 5.60 -8.86
CA CYS A 35 5.46 5.92 -7.57
C CYS A 35 5.29 7.45 -7.41
N PRO A 36 4.09 7.96 -7.09
CA PRO A 36 3.90 9.37 -6.81
C PRO A 36 4.50 9.74 -5.44
N ASP A 37 4.87 11.01 -5.23
CA ASP A 37 5.28 11.49 -3.91
C ASP A 37 4.10 11.43 -2.92
N VAL A 38 2.89 11.73 -3.41
CA VAL A 38 1.64 11.71 -2.64
C VAL A 38 0.56 10.99 -3.43
N GLN A 39 -0.24 10.17 -2.77
CA GLN A 39 -1.44 9.59 -3.37
C GLN A 39 -2.69 9.89 -2.53
N LEU A 40 -3.69 10.50 -3.15
CA LEU A 40 -5.01 10.74 -2.56
C LEU A 40 -5.89 9.50 -2.78
N ILE A 41 -6.22 8.78 -1.71
CA ILE A 41 -7.18 7.69 -1.71
C ILE A 41 -8.52 8.27 -1.25
N PHE A 42 -9.50 8.37 -2.15
CA PHE A 42 -10.75 9.07 -1.86
C PHE A 42 -12.00 8.24 -2.11
N ALA A 43 -12.87 8.14 -1.10
CA ALA A 43 -14.19 7.52 -1.20
C ALA A 43 -15.28 8.57 -1.47
N ARG A 44 -15.92 8.46 -2.63
CA ARG A 44 -17.01 9.35 -3.06
C ARG A 44 -18.27 9.23 -2.20
N GLY A 45 -19.25 10.10 -2.41
CA GLY A 45 -20.54 10.10 -1.74
C GLY A 45 -21.58 9.22 -2.41
N THR A 46 -22.72 9.04 -1.72
CA THR A 46 -23.85 8.26 -2.21
C THR A 46 -24.36 8.79 -3.55
N ALA A 47 -24.64 7.86 -4.47
CA ALA A 47 -25.12 8.09 -5.82
C ALA A 47 -24.16 8.86 -6.75
N GLU A 48 -22.91 9.10 -6.33
CA GLU A 48 -21.89 9.64 -7.24
C GLU A 48 -21.43 8.54 -8.23
N PRO A 49 -21.21 8.89 -9.52
CA PRO A 49 -20.66 7.95 -10.50
C PRO A 49 -19.23 7.51 -10.13
N PRO A 50 -18.72 6.40 -10.70
CA PRO A 50 -17.33 5.98 -10.48
C PRO A 50 -16.33 7.13 -10.73
N GLY A 51 -15.36 7.29 -9.83
CA GLY A 51 -14.45 8.43 -9.77
C GLY A 51 -14.27 8.93 -8.33
N LEU A 52 -13.62 10.09 -8.16
CA LEU A 52 -13.40 10.70 -6.84
C LEU A 52 -14.65 11.39 -6.28
N GLY A 53 -15.62 11.69 -7.14
CA GLY A 53 -16.77 12.52 -6.79
C GLY A 53 -16.41 13.99 -6.67
N VAL A 54 -17.43 14.84 -6.53
CA VAL A 54 -17.27 16.31 -6.58
C VAL A 54 -16.30 16.80 -5.50
N ALA A 55 -16.40 16.27 -4.28
CA ALA A 55 -15.54 16.66 -3.17
C ALA A 55 -14.09 16.17 -3.36
N GLY A 56 -13.91 14.95 -3.89
CA GLY A 56 -12.59 14.38 -4.10
C GLY A 56 -11.84 15.05 -5.25
N ASP A 57 -12.53 15.38 -6.35
CA ASP A 57 -11.98 16.15 -7.47
C ASP A 57 -11.52 17.53 -7.00
N ALA A 58 -12.38 18.24 -6.25
CA ALA A 58 -12.03 19.56 -5.70
C ALA A 58 -10.82 19.49 -4.73
N LEU A 59 -10.71 18.43 -3.93
CA LEU A 59 -9.57 18.21 -3.05
C LEU A 59 -8.29 17.93 -3.84
N LEU A 60 -8.33 17.08 -4.86
CA LEU A 60 -7.17 16.79 -5.71
C LEU A 60 -6.66 18.06 -6.39
N ASP A 61 -7.57 18.87 -6.94
CA ASP A 61 -7.23 20.13 -7.60
C ASP A 61 -6.65 21.16 -6.62
N ALA A 62 -7.07 21.15 -5.35
CA ALA A 62 -6.47 21.98 -4.31
C ALA A 62 -5.09 21.47 -3.85
N LEU A 63 -4.89 20.15 -3.81
CA LEU A 63 -3.63 19.53 -3.38
C LEU A 63 -2.49 19.77 -4.37
N ARG A 64 -2.76 19.66 -5.68
CA ARG A 64 -1.75 19.82 -6.74
C ARG A 64 -0.91 21.10 -6.60
N PRO A 65 -1.49 22.32 -6.53
CA PRO A 65 -0.71 23.54 -6.35
C PRO A 65 -0.12 23.67 -4.94
N ALA A 66 -0.77 23.10 -3.91
CA ALA A 66 -0.30 23.20 -2.52
C ALA A 66 0.98 22.38 -2.26
N LEU A 67 1.20 21.32 -3.05
CA LEU A 67 2.32 20.39 -2.86
C LEU A 67 3.59 20.77 -3.67
N GLY A 68 3.54 21.87 -4.41
CA GLY A 68 4.70 22.40 -5.14
C GLY A 68 5.14 21.45 -6.25
N SER A 69 6.41 21.03 -6.22
CA SER A 69 6.98 20.14 -7.24
C SER A 69 6.73 18.65 -7.01
N ARG A 70 6.02 18.28 -5.93
CA ARG A 70 5.75 16.87 -5.61
C ARG A 70 4.70 16.31 -6.55
N SER A 71 4.90 15.10 -7.05
CA SER A 71 3.89 14.41 -7.85
C SER A 71 2.72 13.95 -6.98
N VAL A 72 1.50 14.09 -7.52
CA VAL A 72 0.26 13.72 -6.84
C VAL A 72 -0.61 12.91 -7.77
N ASP A 73 -0.89 11.68 -7.39
CA ASP A 73 -1.90 10.84 -8.04
C ASP A 73 -3.11 10.65 -7.13
N ALA A 74 -4.20 10.13 -7.69
CA ALA A 74 -5.40 9.81 -6.94
C ALA A 74 -5.89 8.41 -7.25
N TYR A 75 -6.41 7.75 -6.22
CA TYR A 75 -7.10 6.48 -6.30
C TYR A 75 -8.56 6.69 -5.89
N PRO A 76 -9.51 6.60 -6.84
CA PRO A 76 -10.93 6.60 -6.52
C PRO A 76 -11.31 5.23 -5.95
N VAL A 77 -11.72 5.20 -4.68
CA VAL A 77 -12.15 3.96 -4.01
C VAL A 77 -13.28 3.30 -4.79
N ASN A 78 -13.09 2.03 -5.11
CA ASN A 78 -13.95 1.27 -5.98
C ASN A 78 -14.99 0.49 -5.18
N TYR A 79 -16.15 1.11 -5.02
CA TYR A 79 -17.30 0.51 -4.36
C TYR A 79 -18.60 1.04 -4.96
N PRO A 80 -19.77 0.46 -4.64
CA PRO A 80 -21.03 0.84 -5.28
C PRO A 80 -21.46 2.29 -5.06
N ALA A 81 -21.07 2.92 -3.94
CA ALA A 81 -21.59 4.22 -3.50
C ALA A 81 -23.13 4.31 -3.55
N SER A 82 -23.82 3.21 -3.27
CA SER A 82 -25.27 3.09 -3.43
C SER A 82 -26.02 3.56 -2.18
N TYR A 83 -27.34 3.69 -2.27
CA TYR A 83 -28.19 3.95 -1.10
C TYR A 83 -28.24 2.76 -0.11
N ASN A 84 -27.72 1.58 -0.49
CA ASN A 84 -27.55 0.48 0.43
C ASN A 84 -26.26 0.66 1.24
N PHE A 85 -26.37 1.34 2.39
CA PHE A 85 -25.22 1.63 3.26
C PHE A 85 -24.51 0.39 3.82
N LEU A 86 -25.13 -0.80 3.76
CA LEU A 86 -24.45 -2.04 4.13
C LEU A 86 -23.26 -2.36 3.22
N GLN A 87 -23.23 -1.79 2.01
CA GLN A 87 -22.11 -1.92 1.05
C GLN A 87 -21.00 -0.89 1.30
N THR A 88 -21.11 -0.03 2.32
CA THR A 88 -20.05 0.95 2.66
C THR A 88 -18.77 0.25 3.09
N ALA A 89 -18.89 -0.91 3.75
CA ALA A 89 -17.76 -1.75 4.12
C ALA A 89 -16.91 -2.18 2.91
N ASP A 90 -17.52 -2.32 1.73
CA ASP A 90 -16.79 -2.67 0.50
C ASP A 90 -15.79 -1.57 0.13
N GLY A 91 -16.16 -0.29 0.31
CA GLY A 91 -15.25 0.84 0.07
C GLY A 91 -14.11 0.92 1.08
N ALA A 92 -14.37 0.60 2.34
CA ALA A 92 -13.30 0.51 3.33
C ALA A 92 -12.34 -0.65 3.04
N ASN A 93 -12.86 -1.81 2.63
CA ASN A 93 -12.04 -2.96 2.26
C ASN A 93 -11.19 -2.69 1.00
N ASP A 94 -11.78 -2.10 -0.04
CA ASP A 94 -11.07 -1.72 -1.27
C ASP A 94 -9.92 -0.74 -0.97
N ALA A 95 -10.21 0.31 -0.19
CA ALA A 95 -9.20 1.26 0.24
C ALA A 95 -8.10 0.61 1.10
N ARG A 96 -8.43 -0.31 2.01
CA ARG A 96 -7.44 -1.09 2.79
C ARG A 96 -6.50 -1.87 1.86
N ASP A 97 -7.07 -2.58 0.91
CA ASP A 97 -6.31 -3.46 0.01
C ASP A 97 -5.38 -2.62 -0.88
N HIS A 98 -5.85 -1.46 -1.34
CA HIS A 98 -5.01 -0.50 -2.08
C HIS A 98 -3.92 0.13 -1.21
N ILE A 99 -4.20 0.46 0.06
CA ILE A 99 -3.17 0.92 1.01
C ILE A 99 -2.08 -0.14 1.18
N ALA A 100 -2.47 -1.39 1.42
CA ALA A 100 -1.51 -2.50 1.57
C ALA A 100 -0.63 -2.64 0.32
N GLN A 101 -1.26 -2.58 -0.87
CA GLN A 101 -0.53 -2.59 -2.14
C GLN A 101 0.49 -1.44 -2.24
N MET A 102 0.09 -0.22 -1.87
CA MET A 102 0.96 0.96 -1.94
C MET A 102 2.11 0.91 -0.93
N VAL A 103 1.87 0.39 0.27
CA VAL A 103 2.93 0.18 1.27
C VAL A 103 3.98 -0.80 0.75
N ASP A 104 3.56 -1.86 0.05
CA ASP A 104 4.48 -2.85 -0.51
C ASP A 104 5.24 -2.33 -1.75
N GLN A 105 4.53 -1.67 -2.68
CA GLN A 105 5.09 -1.27 -3.98
C GLN A 105 5.77 0.09 -3.95
N CYS A 106 5.25 1.00 -3.12
CA CYS A 106 5.63 2.41 -3.07
C CYS A 106 5.77 2.89 -1.60
N PRO A 107 6.65 2.29 -0.78
CA PRO A 107 6.75 2.58 0.65
C PRO A 107 7.14 4.03 0.99
N ALA A 108 7.64 4.79 0.01
CA ALA A 108 7.98 6.20 0.17
C ALA A 108 6.80 7.15 -0.10
N THR A 109 5.75 6.70 -0.80
CA THR A 109 4.59 7.51 -1.14
C THR A 109 3.82 7.89 0.13
N LYS A 110 3.43 9.16 0.24
CA LYS A 110 2.55 9.61 1.32
C LYS A 110 1.10 9.40 0.92
N LEU A 111 0.39 8.56 1.70
CA LEU A 111 -1.02 8.28 1.47
C LEU A 111 -1.87 9.31 2.22
N VAL A 112 -2.80 9.93 1.51
CA VAL A 112 -3.79 10.86 2.06
C VAL A 112 -5.14 10.20 1.89
N LEU A 113 -5.85 9.95 3.00
CA LEU A 113 -7.17 9.34 2.98
C LEU A 113 -8.23 10.43 3.09
N GLY A 114 -9.26 10.34 2.26
CA GLY A 114 -10.40 11.26 2.30
C GLY A 114 -11.71 10.57 1.92
N GLY A 115 -12.81 11.14 2.38
CA GLY A 115 -14.13 10.65 1.98
C GLY A 115 -15.22 11.67 2.25
N PHE A 116 -16.30 11.60 1.48
CA PHE A 116 -17.45 12.49 1.61
C PHE A 116 -18.74 11.70 1.88
N SER A 117 -19.56 12.15 2.84
CA SER A 117 -20.84 11.51 3.19
C SER A 117 -20.67 10.02 3.51
N GLN A 118 -21.24 9.11 2.71
CA GLN A 118 -21.01 7.67 2.84
C GLN A 118 -19.52 7.28 2.73
N GLY A 119 -18.75 7.93 1.86
CA GLY A 119 -17.32 7.69 1.77
C GLY A 119 -16.56 8.10 3.04
N ALA A 120 -17.03 9.12 3.77
CA ALA A 120 -16.47 9.48 5.07
C ALA A 120 -16.71 8.36 6.11
N ALA A 121 -17.85 7.67 6.03
CA ALA A 121 -18.11 6.49 6.85
C ALA A 121 -17.15 5.35 6.51
N ALA A 122 -16.84 5.11 5.22
CA ALA A 122 -15.83 4.12 4.82
C ALA A 122 -14.44 4.45 5.40
N VAL A 123 -14.01 5.71 5.34
CA VAL A 123 -12.75 6.15 5.97
C VAL A 123 -12.78 6.03 7.49
N SER A 124 -13.93 6.29 8.12
CA SER A 124 -14.10 6.12 9.57
C SER A 124 -13.95 4.66 9.99
N MET A 125 -14.46 3.71 9.20
CA MET A 125 -14.24 2.27 9.42
C MET A 125 -12.75 1.92 9.37
N LEU A 126 -12.01 2.42 8.36
CA LEU A 126 -10.57 2.23 8.25
C LEU A 126 -9.82 2.76 9.47
N ALA A 127 -10.18 3.95 9.94
CA ALA A 127 -9.57 4.56 11.11
C ALA A 127 -9.94 3.86 12.43
N GLY A 128 -10.77 2.81 12.39
CA GLY A 128 -11.27 2.13 13.58
C GLY A 128 -12.13 3.05 14.45
N VAL A 129 -12.69 4.12 13.87
CA VAL A 129 -13.61 5.00 14.56
C VAL A 129 -14.91 4.23 14.74
N PRO A 130 -15.34 3.98 15.98
CA PRO A 130 -16.50 3.13 16.21
C PRO A 130 -17.77 3.66 15.53
N PRO A 131 -18.68 2.78 15.11
CA PRO A 131 -19.58 3.07 14.02
C PRO A 131 -20.60 4.16 14.37
N LEU A 132 -21.21 4.70 13.30
CA LEU A 132 -22.44 5.50 13.31
C LEU A 132 -23.68 4.75 13.89
N GLY A 133 -23.47 3.61 14.56
CA GLY A 133 -24.49 2.64 15.00
C GLY A 133 -24.02 1.69 16.11
N GLU A 134 -23.14 2.15 17.00
CA GLU A 134 -22.46 1.35 18.05
C GLU A 134 -23.39 0.71 19.12
N ARG A 135 -24.71 0.71 18.93
CA ARG A 135 -25.66 0.09 19.87
C ARG A 135 -26.07 -1.33 19.51
N ILE A 136 -25.80 -1.83 18.29
CA ILE A 136 -26.21 -3.19 17.85
C ILE A 136 -25.13 -3.90 16.98
N GLY A 137 -23.86 -3.89 17.39
CA GLY A 137 -22.80 -4.74 16.79
C GLY A 137 -22.16 -4.26 15.47
N ASN A 138 -21.30 -5.09 14.87
CA ASN A 138 -20.44 -4.77 13.70
C ASN A 138 -21.12 -5.01 12.32
N PHE A 139 -22.45 -5.05 12.27
CA PHE A 139 -23.15 -5.34 11.01
C PHE A 139 -22.95 -4.20 10.01
N GLY A 140 -22.46 -4.53 8.80
CA GLY A 140 -22.22 -3.55 7.73
C GLY A 140 -20.97 -2.67 7.92
N SER A 141 -20.06 -3.03 8.84
CA SER A 141 -18.81 -2.31 9.09
C SER A 141 -17.59 -3.14 8.69
N ALA A 142 -16.59 -2.50 8.08
CA ALA A 142 -15.31 -3.13 7.78
C ALA A 142 -14.38 -3.15 9.01
N PRO A 143 -13.42 -4.08 9.09
CA PRO A 143 -12.35 -4.01 10.09
C PRO A 143 -11.54 -2.73 9.97
N ALA A 144 -10.98 -2.27 11.08
CA ALA A 144 -9.99 -1.20 11.08
C ALA A 144 -8.75 -1.59 10.27
N LEU A 145 -8.03 -0.58 9.78
CA LEU A 145 -6.74 -0.74 9.13
C LEU A 145 -5.75 -1.40 10.08
N ASP A 146 -4.94 -2.33 9.58
CA ASP A 146 -3.88 -2.97 10.36
C ASP A 146 -2.90 -1.87 10.87
N PRO A 147 -2.52 -1.87 12.16
CA PRO A 147 -1.55 -0.90 12.68
C PRO A 147 -0.22 -0.84 11.94
N GLY A 148 0.20 -1.92 11.26
CA GLY A 148 1.39 -1.94 10.41
C GLY A 148 1.23 -1.21 9.06
N LEU A 149 0.00 -0.86 8.70
CA LEU A 149 -0.35 -0.11 7.49
C LEU A 149 -0.75 1.35 7.78
N ALA A 150 -0.84 1.74 9.06
CA ALA A 150 -1.31 3.06 9.51
C ALA A 150 -0.18 4.07 9.71
#